data_AF-A0A3D0M2I4-F1
#
_entry.id   AF-A0A3D0M2I4-F1
#
_cell.length_a   1.000
_cell.length_b   1.000
_cell.length_c   1.000
_cell.angle_alpha   90.00
_cell.angle_beta   90.00
_cell.angle_gamma   90.00
#
_symmetry.space_group_name_H-M   'P 1'
#
loop_
_entity.id
_entity.type
_entity.pdbx_description
1 polymer ?
#
loop_
_entity_poly.entity_id
_entity_poly.type
_entity_poly.pdbx_seq_one_letter_code
_entity_poly.pdbx_strand_id
1 'polypeptide(L)'
;MAIQFRRGNQADFPPGSLLPAEPAYTLDTGRLVIGDGTGGADIIPTGAEVEQMILDAFAATLADARRGTIAAYAGSKAPTGTLLCDGAAVSRTTYAALFAIIGTMYGTGDGSTTFNLPNLKGRVVVGRDAYQAEFDTLGETGGAKTHTLTESQIPSHAHNIKSASGANEGTINTNQLAIGREGTIYANKNPIETAGGGQSHNNLQPYTVVNYIIYY
;
A
#
# COMPACT_ATOMS: atom_id res chain seq x y z
N MET A 1 -50.57 -23.00 18.29
CA MET A 1 -51.03 -23.22 19.68
C MET A 1 -49.94 -22.66 20.57
N ALA A 2 -50.10 -21.41 21.05
CA ALA A 2 -49.09 -20.77 21.90
C ALA A 2 -49.25 -21.28 23.34
N ILE A 3 -48.20 -21.86 23.90
CA ILE A 3 -48.18 -22.29 25.31
C ILE A 3 -47.57 -21.13 26.10
N GLN A 4 -48.37 -20.53 26.98
CA GLN A 4 -47.97 -19.43 27.85
C GLN A 4 -47.61 -20.01 29.23
N PHE A 5 -46.34 -19.91 29.63
CA PHE A 5 -45.91 -20.28 30.98
C PHE A 5 -46.04 -19.07 31.91
N ARG A 6 -46.82 -19.22 32.99
CA ARG A 6 -46.96 -18.20 34.05
C ARG A 6 -46.08 -18.60 35.24
N ARG A 7 -45.33 -17.66 35.82
CA ARG A 7 -44.75 -17.86 37.15
C ARG A 7 -45.87 -17.64 38.18
N GLY A 8 -46.24 -18.69 38.90
CA GLY A 8 -47.14 -18.59 40.05
C GLY A 8 -48.31 -19.57 39.99
N ASN A 9 -48.47 -20.34 41.07
CA ASN A 9 -49.66 -21.17 41.27
C ASN A 9 -50.89 -20.27 41.42
N GLN A 10 -52.01 -20.65 40.83
CA GLN A 10 -53.31 -19.94 40.90
C GLN A 10 -53.89 -19.80 42.33
N ALA A 11 -53.19 -20.27 43.36
CA ALA A 11 -53.64 -20.26 44.75
C ALA A 11 -53.25 -19.00 45.54
N ASP A 12 -52.39 -18.13 45.02
CA ASP A 12 -51.81 -16.99 45.77
C ASP A 12 -52.54 -15.64 45.57
N PHE A 13 -53.72 -15.60 44.92
CA PHE A 13 -54.41 -14.34 44.64
C PHE A 13 -55.83 -14.27 45.21
N PRO A 14 -56.16 -13.24 46.02
CA PRO A 14 -57.53 -12.99 46.47
C PRO A 14 -58.42 -12.65 45.27
N PRO A 15 -59.70 -13.07 45.28
CA PRO A 15 -60.63 -12.79 44.18
C PRO A 15 -60.83 -11.27 44.02
N GLY A 16 -60.37 -10.72 42.89
CA GLY A 16 -60.60 -9.32 42.50
C GLY A 16 -59.36 -8.45 42.25
N SER A 17 -58.13 -8.97 42.36
CA SER A 17 -56.95 -8.20 41.98
C SER A 17 -56.77 -8.17 40.45
N LEU A 18 -56.86 -6.98 39.85
CA LEU A 18 -56.36 -6.76 38.50
C LEU A 18 -54.84 -6.91 38.55
N LEU A 19 -54.33 -8.01 37.99
CA LEU A 19 -52.89 -8.27 37.92
C LEU A 19 -52.21 -7.15 37.10
N PRO A 20 -51.07 -6.60 37.55
CA PRO A 20 -50.18 -5.89 36.63
C PRO A 20 -49.75 -6.86 35.51
N ALA A 21 -49.50 -6.33 34.31
CA ALA A 21 -49.07 -7.13 33.17
C ALA A 21 -47.69 -7.75 33.44
N GLU A 22 -47.66 -8.98 33.94
CA GLU A 22 -46.42 -9.74 34.16
C GLU A 22 -45.77 -10.17 32.83
N PRO A 23 -44.44 -10.33 32.76
CA PRO A 23 -43.75 -10.76 31.55
C PRO A 23 -44.22 -12.15 31.12
N ALA A 24 -44.90 -12.22 29.98
CA ALA A 24 -45.39 -13.46 29.39
C ALA A 24 -44.24 -14.15 28.64
N TYR A 25 -43.88 -15.35 29.09
CA TYR A 25 -43.04 -16.26 28.32
C TYR A 25 -43.95 -17.06 27.40
N THR A 26 -43.83 -16.86 26.09
CA THR A 26 -44.59 -17.58 25.07
C THR A 26 -43.66 -18.45 24.25
N LEU A 27 -44.08 -19.70 23.99
CA LEU A 27 -43.50 -20.49 22.92
C LEU A 27 -44.27 -20.16 21.64
N ASP A 28 -43.71 -19.30 20.80
CA ASP A 28 -44.19 -19.13 19.43
C ASP A 28 -43.30 -19.94 18.48
N THR A 29 -43.90 -20.73 17.60
CA THR A 29 -43.21 -21.58 16.61
C THR A 29 -42.13 -22.54 17.15
N GLY A 30 -42.12 -22.85 18.45
CA GLY A 30 -41.15 -23.77 19.08
C GLY A 30 -39.91 -23.09 19.67
N ARG A 31 -39.93 -21.75 19.80
CA ARG A 31 -38.82 -20.98 20.36
C ARG A 31 -39.29 -20.18 21.59
N LEU A 32 -38.46 -20.12 22.64
CA LEU A 32 -38.76 -19.38 23.85
C LEU A 32 -38.61 -17.88 23.59
N VAL A 33 -39.73 -17.17 23.68
CA VAL A 33 -39.79 -15.72 23.61
C VAL A 33 -39.87 -15.16 25.03
N ILE A 34 -38.92 -14.29 25.38
CA ILE A 34 -38.99 -13.48 26.59
C ILE A 34 -39.55 -12.13 26.19
N GLY A 35 -40.80 -11.86 26.53
CA GLY A 35 -41.38 -10.53 26.38
C GLY A 35 -41.25 -9.74 27.68
N ASP A 36 -40.87 -8.47 27.58
CA ASP A 36 -40.97 -7.49 28.68
C ASP A 36 -42.36 -6.81 28.75
N GLY A 37 -43.29 -7.24 27.90
CA GLY A 37 -44.64 -6.67 27.80
C GLY A 37 -44.74 -5.36 26.99
N THR A 38 -43.64 -4.84 26.44
CA THR A 38 -43.62 -3.58 25.68
C THR A 38 -43.56 -3.75 24.15
N GLY A 39 -43.72 -4.99 23.66
CA GLY A 39 -43.78 -5.31 22.23
C GLY A 39 -42.44 -5.68 21.60
N GLY A 40 -41.35 -5.66 22.37
CA GLY A 40 -40.09 -6.32 22.02
C GLY A 40 -40.11 -7.78 22.46
N ALA A 41 -40.24 -8.70 21.51
CA ALA A 41 -40.02 -10.12 21.75
C ALA A 41 -38.51 -10.39 21.68
N ASP A 42 -37.83 -10.57 22.81
CA ASP A 42 -36.46 -11.06 22.79
C ASP A 42 -36.48 -12.58 22.63
N ILE A 43 -36.12 -13.03 21.44
CA ILE A 43 -36.20 -14.45 21.07
C ILE A 43 -34.86 -15.10 21.39
N ILE A 44 -34.80 -15.98 22.39
CA ILE A 44 -33.55 -16.67 22.75
C ILE A 44 -33.00 -17.41 21.51
N PRO A 45 -31.78 -17.12 21.04
CA PRO A 45 -31.21 -17.77 19.87
C PRO A 45 -31.04 -19.27 20.11
N THR A 46 -31.31 -20.05 19.07
CA THR A 46 -31.03 -21.49 19.03
C THR A 46 -29.51 -21.72 19.05
N GLY A 47 -29.07 -22.94 19.38
CA GLY A 47 -27.65 -23.30 19.37
C GLY A 47 -26.97 -23.01 18.03
N ALA A 48 -27.63 -23.32 16.91
CA ALA A 48 -27.11 -23.05 15.56
C ALA A 48 -26.99 -21.54 15.26
N GLU A 49 -27.90 -20.72 15.77
CA GLU A 49 -27.82 -19.27 15.62
C GLU A 49 -26.70 -18.68 16.48
N VAL A 50 -26.51 -19.18 17.70
CA VAL A 50 -25.37 -18.79 18.55
C VAL A 50 -24.05 -19.17 17.88
N GLU A 51 -23.95 -20.37 17.32
CA GLU A 51 -22.76 -20.82 16.57
C GLU A 51 -22.49 -19.93 15.36
N GLN A 52 -23.51 -19.59 14.57
CA GLN A 52 -23.36 -18.70 13.42
C GLN A 52 -22.96 -17.28 13.85
N MET A 53 -23.55 -16.75 14.92
CA MET A 53 -23.17 -15.44 15.48
C MET A 53 -21.71 -15.42 15.93
N ILE A 54 -21.22 -16.49 16.57
CA ILE A 54 -19.82 -16.63 16.97
C ILE A 54 -18.92 -16.70 15.73
N LEU A 55 -19.31 -17.44 14.70
CA LEU A 55 -18.57 -17.53 13.44
C LEU A 55 -18.47 -16.17 12.74
N ASP A 56 -19.58 -15.44 12.65
CA ASP A 56 -19.65 -14.13 12.01
C ASP A 56 -18.84 -13.09 12.77
N ALA A 57 -18.90 -13.11 14.12
CA ALA A 57 -18.08 -12.26 14.98
C ALA A 57 -16.58 -12.54 14.80
N PHE A 58 -16.20 -13.81 14.72
CA PHE A 58 -14.81 -14.19 14.46
C PHE A 58 -14.35 -13.77 13.06
N ALA A 59 -15.18 -13.96 12.03
CA ALA A 59 -14.88 -13.51 10.68
C ALA A 59 -14.72 -11.97 10.59
N ALA A 60 -15.57 -11.23 11.30
CA ALA A 60 -15.50 -9.76 11.35
C ALA A 60 -14.22 -9.25 12.02
N THR A 61 -13.80 -9.87 13.12
CA THR A 61 -12.55 -9.51 13.82
C THR A 61 -11.32 -9.79 12.96
N LEU A 62 -11.29 -10.91 12.24
CA LEU A 62 -10.21 -11.21 11.29
C LEU A 62 -10.18 -10.24 10.10
N ALA A 63 -11.34 -9.83 9.60
CA ALA A 63 -11.44 -8.86 8.53
C ALA A 63 -10.88 -7.49 8.97
N ASP A 64 -11.24 -7.04 10.17
CA ASP A 64 -10.78 -5.76 10.72
C ASP A 64 -9.26 -5.71 10.89
N ALA A 65 -8.66 -6.79 11.42
CA ALA A 65 -7.22 -6.91 11.61
C ALA A 65 -6.40 -6.79 10.30
N ARG A 66 -7.03 -7.00 9.14
CA ARG A 66 -6.37 -6.95 7.83
C ARG A 66 -6.60 -5.64 7.09
N ARG A 67 -7.57 -4.82 7.50
CA ARG A 67 -7.87 -3.54 6.83
C ARG A 67 -6.63 -2.66 6.74
N GLY A 68 -6.47 -1.94 5.63
CA GLY A 68 -5.29 -1.14 5.34
C GLY A 68 -4.03 -1.93 4.95
N THR A 69 -4.02 -3.26 5.06
CA THR A 69 -2.89 -4.07 4.64
C THR A 69 -2.79 -4.08 3.11
N ILE A 70 -1.58 -3.89 2.59
CA ILE A 70 -1.28 -3.99 1.16
C ILE A 70 -0.69 -5.37 0.87
N ALA A 71 -1.19 -6.04 -0.16
CA ALA A 71 -0.71 -7.34 -0.59
C ALA A 71 -0.45 -7.37 -2.10
N ALA A 72 0.61 -8.07 -2.50
CA ALA A 72 0.84 -8.43 -3.89
C ALA A 72 -0.24 -9.42 -4.35
N TYR A 73 -0.73 -9.24 -5.57
CA TYR A 73 -1.85 -9.98 -6.11
C TYR A 73 -1.69 -10.22 -7.61
N ALA A 74 -1.74 -11.49 -8.00
CA ALA A 74 -1.51 -11.91 -9.39
C ALA A 74 -2.76 -11.80 -10.29
N GLY A 75 -3.94 -11.52 -9.72
CA GLY A 75 -5.17 -11.37 -10.50
C GLY A 75 -5.35 -9.97 -11.09
N SER A 76 -6.16 -9.86 -12.14
CA SER A 76 -6.37 -8.61 -12.88
C SER A 76 -7.44 -7.68 -12.28
N LYS A 77 -8.32 -8.21 -11.44
CA LYS A 77 -9.42 -7.47 -10.77
C LYS A 77 -9.34 -7.67 -9.27
N ALA A 78 -9.59 -6.60 -8.51
CA ALA A 78 -9.63 -6.68 -7.06
C ALA A 78 -10.72 -7.68 -6.61
N PRO A 79 -10.39 -8.67 -5.76
CA PRO A 79 -11.38 -9.52 -5.15
C PRO A 79 -12.25 -8.74 -4.16
N THR A 80 -13.43 -9.27 -3.83
CA THR A 80 -14.34 -8.71 -2.83
C THR A 80 -13.62 -8.42 -1.51
N GLY A 81 -13.89 -7.26 -0.93
CA GLY A 81 -13.22 -6.81 0.30
C GLY A 81 -11.86 -6.16 0.09
N THR A 82 -11.46 -5.93 -1.18
CA THR A 82 -10.22 -5.25 -1.51
C THR A 82 -10.40 -4.24 -2.65
N LEU A 83 -9.47 -3.28 -2.73
CA LEU A 83 -9.36 -2.30 -3.82
C LEU A 83 -7.97 -2.40 -4.44
N LEU A 84 -7.82 -2.02 -5.72
CA LEU A 84 -6.51 -1.91 -6.35
C LEU A 84 -5.76 -0.68 -5.79
N CYS A 85 -4.46 -0.82 -5.55
CA CYS A 85 -3.58 0.30 -5.20
C CYS A 85 -3.17 1.09 -6.45
N ASP A 86 -4.14 1.72 -7.10
CA ASP A 86 -3.98 2.41 -8.40
C ASP A 86 -4.04 3.95 -8.31
N GLY A 87 -4.18 4.50 -7.10
CA GLY A 87 -4.32 5.94 -6.85
C GLY A 87 -5.73 6.49 -7.01
N ALA A 88 -6.75 5.66 -7.18
CA ALA A 88 -8.13 6.13 -7.33
C ALA A 88 -8.62 6.91 -6.10
N ALA A 89 -9.46 7.92 -6.33
CA ALA A 89 -10.24 8.58 -5.30
C ALA A 89 -11.48 7.72 -4.97
N VAL A 90 -11.68 7.41 -3.69
CA VAL A 90 -12.78 6.55 -3.23
C VAL A 90 -13.57 7.23 -2.11
N SER A 91 -14.83 6.84 -1.94
CA SER A 91 -15.76 7.46 -1.00
C SER A 91 -15.37 7.21 0.46
N ARG A 92 -15.33 8.28 1.28
CA ARG A 92 -15.12 8.22 2.73
C ARG A 92 -16.27 7.52 3.44
N THR A 93 -17.49 7.59 2.91
CA THR A 93 -18.67 6.96 3.54
C THR A 93 -18.73 5.47 3.22
N THR A 94 -18.44 5.09 1.98
CA THR A 94 -18.43 3.69 1.55
C THR A 94 -17.27 2.91 2.16
N TYR A 95 -16.10 3.54 2.29
CA TYR A 95 -14.88 2.91 2.79
C TYR A 95 -14.42 3.56 4.11
N ALA A 96 -15.36 3.80 5.02
CA ALA A 96 -15.10 4.52 6.28
C ALA A 96 -14.04 3.84 7.15
N ALA A 97 -14.04 2.51 7.23
CA ALA A 97 -13.06 1.76 8.01
C ALA A 97 -11.64 1.90 7.44
N LEU A 98 -11.49 1.81 6.11
CA LEU A 98 -10.20 2.06 5.45
C LEU A 98 -9.74 3.51 5.63
N PHE A 99 -10.66 4.48 5.49
CA PHE A 99 -10.35 5.89 5.68
C PHE A 99 -9.87 6.19 7.11
N ALA A 100 -10.43 5.53 8.12
CA ALA A 100 -9.97 5.66 9.50
C ALA A 100 -8.51 5.22 9.70
N ILE A 101 -8.00 4.32 8.83
CA ILE A 101 -6.62 3.81 8.89
C ILE A 101 -5.65 4.67 8.08
N ILE A 102 -5.95 4.91 6.79
CA ILE A 102 -4.98 5.56 5.88
C ILE A 102 -5.20 7.07 5.72
N GLY A 103 -6.36 7.57 6.14
CA GLY A 103 -6.74 8.97 6.03
C GLY A 103 -6.55 9.53 4.62
N THR A 104 -5.91 10.69 4.54
CA THR A 104 -5.59 11.38 3.29
C THR A 104 -4.11 11.30 2.91
N MET A 105 -3.36 10.34 3.47
CA MET A 105 -1.91 10.27 3.33
C MET A 105 -1.45 10.06 1.87
N TYR A 106 -2.30 9.46 1.05
CA TYR A 106 -2.06 9.24 -0.38
C TYR A 106 -2.79 10.25 -1.28
N GLY A 107 -3.35 11.30 -0.68
CA GLY A 107 -4.08 12.38 -1.33
C GLY A 107 -5.46 12.63 -0.72
N THR A 108 -5.87 13.88 -0.75
CA THR A 108 -7.10 14.38 -0.11
C THR A 108 -8.38 14.07 -0.89
N GLY A 109 -8.27 13.51 -2.10
CA GLY A 109 -9.39 13.33 -3.02
C GLY A 109 -9.95 14.69 -3.46
N ASP A 110 -11.27 14.83 -3.36
CA ASP A 110 -12.04 16.07 -3.55
C ASP A 110 -11.96 17.03 -2.34
N GLY A 111 -11.25 16.66 -1.27
CA GLY A 111 -11.15 17.44 -0.04
C GLY A 111 -12.36 17.35 0.90
N SER A 112 -13.41 16.59 0.55
CA SER A 112 -14.64 16.52 1.33
C SER A 112 -15.17 15.09 1.47
N THR A 113 -15.59 14.46 0.37
CA THR A 113 -16.32 13.19 0.38
C THR A 113 -15.45 11.99 0.00
N THR A 114 -14.24 12.23 -0.49
CA THR A 114 -13.34 11.19 -1.00
C THR A 114 -11.94 11.28 -0.39
N PHE A 115 -11.16 10.22 -0.57
CA PHE A 115 -9.73 10.13 -0.25
C PHE A 115 -9.04 9.27 -1.31
N ASN A 116 -7.74 9.45 -1.51
CA ASN A 116 -7.00 8.68 -2.50
C ASN A 116 -6.43 7.40 -1.90
N LEU A 117 -6.46 6.33 -2.69
CA LEU A 117 -5.73 5.10 -2.42
C LEU A 117 -4.23 5.27 -2.70
N PRO A 118 -3.36 4.39 -2.16
CA PRO A 118 -1.97 4.30 -2.60
C PRO A 118 -1.89 4.06 -4.11
N ASN A 119 -0.91 4.66 -4.78
CA ASN A 119 -0.64 4.42 -6.20
C ASN A 119 0.67 3.66 -6.36
N LEU A 120 0.60 2.34 -6.46
CA LEU A 120 1.75 1.44 -6.59
C LEU A 120 2.05 1.01 -8.03
N LYS A 121 1.35 1.60 -9.01
CA LYS A 121 1.56 1.27 -10.43
C LYS A 121 2.99 1.58 -10.86
N GLY A 122 3.75 0.55 -11.21
CA GLY A 122 5.13 0.67 -11.67
C GLY A 122 6.11 1.14 -10.59
N ARG A 123 5.78 0.93 -9.30
CA ARG A 123 6.61 1.30 -8.16
C ARG A 123 7.05 0.08 -7.37
N VAL A 124 8.20 0.20 -6.71
CA VAL A 124 8.68 -0.75 -5.70
C VAL A 124 8.37 -0.16 -4.33
N VAL A 125 7.85 -0.99 -3.42
CA VAL A 125 7.55 -0.57 -2.05
C VAL A 125 8.83 -0.56 -1.23
N VAL A 126 9.02 0.48 -0.43
CA VAL A 126 10.07 0.60 0.58
C VAL A 126 9.43 0.69 1.96
N GLY A 127 10.05 0.06 2.96
CA GLY A 127 9.61 0.19 4.34
C GLY A 127 9.82 1.61 4.83
N ARG A 128 8.85 2.16 5.58
CA ARG A 128 9.00 3.47 6.22
C ARG A 128 10.17 3.42 7.22
N ASP A 129 11.05 4.40 7.13
CA ASP A 129 12.15 4.59 8.08
C ASP A 129 12.16 6.05 8.54
N ALA A 130 11.75 6.28 9.79
CA ALA A 130 11.64 7.63 10.37
C ALA A 130 12.98 8.37 10.49
N TYR A 131 14.11 7.68 10.26
CA TYR A 131 15.45 8.25 10.35
C TYR A 131 16.09 8.51 8.98
N GLN A 132 15.39 8.23 7.89
CA GLN A 132 15.84 8.51 6.53
C GLN A 132 14.84 9.42 5.83
N ALA A 133 15.27 10.62 5.43
CA ALA A 133 14.40 11.66 4.90
C ALA A 133 13.65 11.24 3.63
N GLU A 134 14.18 10.28 2.86
CA GLU A 134 13.55 9.76 1.66
C GLU A 134 12.41 8.77 1.93
N PHE A 135 12.30 8.28 3.19
CA PHE A 135 11.40 7.20 3.61
C PHE A 135 10.67 7.50 4.93
N ASP A 136 10.75 8.73 5.45
CA ASP A 136 10.24 9.07 6.78
C ASP A 136 8.71 9.25 6.81
N THR A 137 8.12 9.48 5.64
CA THR A 137 6.70 9.76 5.47
C THR A 137 6.05 8.78 4.49
N LEU A 138 4.92 8.20 4.90
CA LEU A 138 4.18 7.29 4.03
C LEU A 138 3.55 8.05 2.86
N GLY A 139 3.63 7.45 1.67
CA GLY A 139 3.11 8.06 0.44
C GLY A 139 4.15 8.88 -0.32
N GLU A 140 5.32 9.15 0.27
CA GLU A 140 6.45 9.72 -0.46
C GLU A 140 6.91 8.80 -1.59
N THR A 141 7.47 9.42 -2.63
CA THR A 141 7.93 8.69 -3.81
C THR A 141 9.26 9.23 -4.30
N GLY A 142 10.12 8.33 -4.76
CA GLY A 142 11.40 8.67 -5.36
C GLY A 142 11.87 7.60 -6.35
N GLY A 143 13.16 7.66 -6.68
CA GLY A 143 13.81 6.74 -7.62
C GLY A 143 13.60 7.11 -9.10
N ALA A 144 14.32 6.40 -9.97
CA ALA A 144 14.28 6.60 -11.41
C ALA A 144 14.42 5.25 -12.15
N LYS A 145 13.66 5.08 -13.24
CA LYS A 145 13.74 3.89 -14.11
C LYS A 145 15.00 3.87 -14.97
N THR A 146 15.51 5.06 -15.30
CA THR A 146 16.73 5.25 -16.07
C THR A 146 17.59 6.30 -15.39
N HIS A 147 18.91 6.14 -15.48
CA HIS A 147 19.86 7.07 -14.89
C HIS A 147 20.90 7.51 -15.93
N THR A 148 21.20 8.81 -16.00
CA THR A 148 22.29 9.35 -16.82
C THR A 148 23.48 9.60 -15.93
N LEU A 149 24.63 9.00 -16.27
CA LEU A 149 25.87 9.21 -15.51
C LEU A 149 26.34 10.66 -15.63
N THR A 150 26.58 11.30 -14.49
CA THR A 150 27.24 12.61 -14.41
C THR A 150 28.75 12.44 -14.29
N GLU A 151 29.52 13.49 -14.58
CA GLU A 151 30.98 13.47 -14.41
C GLU A 151 31.39 13.07 -12.98
N SER A 152 30.65 13.52 -11.96
CA SER A 152 30.87 13.16 -10.56
C SER A 152 30.66 11.66 -10.24
N GLN A 153 30.04 10.91 -11.15
CA GLN A 153 29.79 9.47 -11.01
C GLN A 153 30.81 8.63 -11.80
N ILE A 154 31.76 9.26 -12.48
CA ILE A 154 32.86 8.59 -13.17
C ILE A 154 34.10 8.62 -12.27
N PRO A 155 34.77 7.48 -12.01
CA PRO A 155 36.02 7.46 -11.26
C PRO A 155 37.08 8.38 -11.89
N SER A 156 37.94 8.98 -11.04
CA SER A 156 39.10 9.73 -11.50
C SER A 156 39.93 8.85 -12.44
N HIS A 157 40.19 9.36 -13.64
CA HIS A 157 40.97 8.69 -14.67
C HIS A 157 41.87 9.71 -15.36
N ALA A 158 42.96 9.24 -15.96
CA ALA A 158 43.92 10.08 -16.66
C ALA A 158 44.32 9.45 -17.99
N HIS A 159 44.57 10.29 -18.98
CA HIS A 159 45.16 9.88 -20.25
C HIS A 159 46.65 10.27 -20.23
N ASN A 160 47.53 9.28 -20.28
CA ASN A 160 48.97 9.51 -20.36
C ASN A 160 49.42 9.58 -21.83
N ILE A 161 49.86 10.75 -22.27
CA ILE A 161 50.51 10.89 -23.57
C ILE A 161 51.99 10.54 -23.38
N LYS A 162 52.40 9.35 -23.83
CA LYS A 162 53.82 8.98 -23.88
C LYS A 162 54.42 9.51 -25.19
N SER A 163 55.26 10.54 -25.09
CA SER A 163 56.08 10.98 -26.23
C SER A 163 57.16 9.93 -26.52
N ALA A 164 57.32 9.54 -27.78
CA ALA A 164 58.40 8.63 -28.17
C ALA A 164 59.75 9.37 -28.05
N SER A 165 60.50 9.12 -26.99
CA SER A 165 61.87 9.62 -26.86
C SER A 165 62.78 8.86 -27.82
N GLY A 166 63.01 9.43 -28.99
CA GLY A 166 63.90 8.84 -30.00
C GLY A 166 64.07 9.69 -31.26
N ALA A 167 64.39 10.99 -31.15
CA ALA A 167 65.05 11.74 -32.23
C ALA A 167 65.60 13.12 -31.78
N ASN A 168 66.93 13.23 -31.81
CA ASN A 168 67.81 14.38 -32.13
C ASN A 168 67.78 15.68 -31.30
N GLU A 169 68.98 16.04 -30.83
CA GLU A 169 69.35 17.35 -30.30
C GLU A 169 69.19 18.43 -31.39
N GLY A 170 68.31 19.39 -31.13
CA GLY A 170 68.14 20.58 -31.96
C GLY A 170 67.32 21.61 -31.20
N THR A 171 67.80 22.86 -31.15
CA THR A 171 67.10 23.96 -30.48
C THR A 171 65.75 24.21 -31.15
N ILE A 172 64.65 24.01 -30.41
CA ILE A 172 63.29 24.33 -30.86
C ILE A 172 62.89 25.68 -30.23
N ASN A 173 62.77 26.71 -31.06
CA ASN A 173 62.50 28.11 -30.69
C ASN A 173 61.01 28.50 -30.75
N THR A 174 60.09 27.53 -30.67
CA THR A 174 58.64 27.76 -30.56
C THR A 174 57.98 26.70 -29.69
N ASN A 175 56.86 27.06 -29.06
CA ASN A 175 56.12 26.30 -28.04
C ASN A 175 55.40 25.03 -28.55
N GLN A 176 56.06 24.19 -29.37
CA GLN A 176 55.48 22.98 -29.96
C GLN A 176 56.29 21.73 -29.63
N LEU A 177 55.60 20.74 -29.08
CA LEU A 177 56.12 19.40 -28.85
C LEU A 177 56.17 18.64 -30.19
N ALA A 178 57.35 18.55 -30.81
CA ALA A 178 57.56 17.79 -32.04
C ALA A 178 57.88 16.32 -31.71
N ILE A 179 57.15 15.37 -32.30
CA ILE A 179 57.44 13.93 -32.22
C ILE A 179 57.47 13.39 -33.66
N GLY A 180 58.65 13.01 -34.16
CA GLY A 180 58.78 12.40 -35.48
C GLY A 180 60.20 11.89 -35.75
N ARG A 181 60.29 10.68 -36.32
CA ARG A 181 61.49 10.18 -37.02
C ARG A 181 61.32 10.49 -38.51
N GLU A 182 62.36 11.03 -39.13
CA GLU A 182 62.43 11.37 -40.57
C GLU A 182 61.44 12.44 -41.06
N GLY A 183 61.51 13.64 -40.47
CA GLY A 183 61.12 14.90 -41.13
C GLY A 183 59.63 15.10 -41.48
N THR A 184 58.76 14.13 -41.19
CA THR A 184 57.33 14.25 -41.42
C THR A 184 56.64 14.70 -40.13
N ILE A 185 56.19 15.96 -40.10
CA ILE A 185 55.37 16.50 -39.01
C ILE A 185 53.97 15.88 -39.15
N TYR A 186 53.71 14.82 -38.39
CA TYR A 186 52.33 14.44 -38.13
C TYR A 186 51.79 15.46 -37.14
N ALA A 187 50.94 16.39 -37.61
CA ALA A 187 50.04 17.09 -36.72
C ALA A 187 49.16 16.01 -36.08
N ASN A 188 49.56 15.52 -34.90
CA ASN A 188 48.78 14.55 -34.15
C ASN A 188 47.43 15.22 -33.88
N LYS A 189 46.43 14.87 -34.68
CA LYS A 189 45.03 15.12 -34.37
C LYS A 189 44.85 14.58 -32.95
N ASN A 190 44.51 15.46 -32.00
CA ASN A 190 44.49 15.19 -30.56
C ASN A 190 44.15 13.72 -30.24
N PRO A 191 45.05 12.92 -29.66
CA PRO A 191 44.78 11.50 -29.41
C PRO A 191 43.78 11.26 -28.26
N ILE A 192 43.24 12.35 -27.69
CA ILE A 192 42.22 12.36 -26.65
C ILE A 192 41.01 13.15 -27.17
N GLU A 193 39.91 12.45 -27.35
CA GLU A 193 38.61 13.01 -27.68
C GLU A 193 37.61 12.63 -26.58
N THR A 194 36.56 13.43 -26.42
CA THR A 194 35.48 13.08 -25.49
C THR A 194 34.78 11.81 -25.99
N ALA A 195 34.70 10.79 -25.13
CA ALA A 195 33.96 9.57 -25.40
C ALA A 195 32.71 9.49 -24.51
N GLY A 196 31.64 8.90 -25.04
CA GLY A 196 30.34 8.80 -24.37
C GLY A 196 29.33 9.82 -24.89
N GLY A 197 28.06 9.42 -24.92
CA GLY A 197 26.96 10.21 -25.50
C GLY A 197 25.96 10.76 -24.47
N GLY A 198 26.28 10.68 -23.17
CA GLY A 198 25.38 11.08 -22.08
C GLY A 198 24.04 10.32 -22.07
N GLN A 199 23.99 9.14 -22.69
CA GLN A 199 22.76 8.35 -22.79
C GLN A 199 22.45 7.73 -21.42
N SER A 200 21.17 7.72 -21.07
CA SER A 200 20.73 7.06 -19.85
C SER A 200 20.83 5.55 -19.99
N HIS A 201 21.09 4.86 -18.88
CA HIS A 201 21.01 3.41 -18.82
C HIS A 201 19.80 2.97 -18.01
N ASN A 202 19.33 1.75 -18.29
CA ASN A 202 18.29 1.11 -17.49
C ASN A 202 18.78 0.95 -16.04
N ASN A 203 17.94 1.32 -15.08
CA ASN A 203 18.15 1.12 -13.64
C ASN A 203 17.14 0.14 -13.05
N LEU A 204 16.28 -0.46 -13.87
CA LEU A 204 15.34 -1.49 -13.44
C LEU A 204 16.09 -2.80 -13.19
N GLN A 205 15.92 -3.32 -11.97
CA GLN A 205 16.26 -4.70 -11.63
C GLN A 205 15.35 -5.67 -12.40
N PRO A 206 15.71 -6.95 -12.60
CA PRO A 206 14.78 -7.95 -13.10
C PRO A 206 13.50 -7.99 -12.25
N TYR A 207 12.32 -7.88 -12.88
CA TYR A 207 11.05 -7.78 -12.17
C TYR A 207 9.95 -8.65 -12.80
N THR A 208 8.94 -8.97 -12.00
CA THR A 208 7.66 -9.53 -12.45
C THR A 208 6.54 -8.58 -12.05
N VAL A 209 5.60 -8.33 -12.97
CA VAL A 209 4.50 -7.40 -12.72
C VAL A 209 3.33 -8.14 -12.07
N VAL A 210 2.93 -7.68 -10.90
CA VAL A 210 1.71 -8.08 -10.19
C VAL A 210 0.95 -6.82 -9.78
N ASN A 211 -0.34 -6.96 -9.53
CA ASN A 211 -1.11 -5.90 -8.91
C ASN A 211 -0.80 -5.82 -7.41
N TYR A 212 -1.07 -4.66 -6.83
CA TYR A 212 -1.18 -4.51 -5.39
C TYR A 212 -2.63 -4.21 -5.04
N ILE A 213 -3.13 -4.85 -3.99
CA ILE A 213 -4.47 -4.65 -3.44
C ILE A 213 -4.39 -4.20 -1.99
N ILE A 214 -5.41 -3.49 -1.53
CA ILE A 214 -5.60 -3.05 -0.14
C ILE A 214 -6.94 -3.51 0.39
N TYR A 215 -6.96 -4.04 1.62
CA TYR A 215 -8.18 -4.51 2.30
C TYR A 215 -8.94 -3.33 2.92
N TYR A 216 -10.28 -3.29 2.81
CA TYR A 216 -11.14 -2.22 3.35
C TYR A 216 -12.21 -2.69 4.33
#